data_AF-A0A0L9V6M0-F1
#
_entry.id   AF-A0A0L9V6M0-F1
#
_cell.length_a   1.000
_cell.length_b   1.000
_cell.length_c   1.000
_cell.angle_alpha   90.00
_cell.angle_beta   90.00
_cell.angle_gamma   90.00
#
_symmetry.space_group_name_H-M   'P 1'
#
loop_
_entity.id
_entity.type
_entity.pdbx_description
1 polymer ?
#
loop_
_entity_poly.entity_id
_entity_poly.type
_entity_poly.pdbx_seq_one_letter_code
_entity_poly.pdbx_strand_id
1 'polypeptide(L)'
;MWDDVSTLSLSLSLSLSHHSLTVSVTNRVLLFRFSQGLVNEQFVYLETSRLHPLRRDALLRAVTVYTLSSKSLFSAITIQLEQQQVDFERVSELARDLYARSSR
;
A
#
# COMPACT_ATOMS: atom_id res chain seq x y z
N MET A 1 -5.01 -17.78 -18.68
CA MET A 1 -4.62 -16.36 -18.81
C MET A 1 -3.96 -15.92 -17.51
N TRP A 2 -2.85 -16.58 -17.15
CA TRP A 2 -2.04 -16.34 -15.94
C TRP A 2 -0.54 -16.27 -16.31
N ASP A 3 -0.23 -15.95 -17.57
CA ASP A 3 1.12 -16.11 -18.13
C ASP A 3 1.92 -14.79 -18.14
N ASP A 4 1.31 -13.64 -17.84
CA ASP A 4 1.99 -12.33 -17.91
C ASP A 4 2.60 -11.83 -16.58
N VAL A 5 2.23 -12.41 -15.44
CA VAL A 5 2.80 -11.98 -14.15
C VAL A 5 4.17 -12.63 -13.90
N SER A 6 4.38 -13.83 -14.44
CA SER A 6 5.63 -14.59 -14.34
C SER A 6 6.77 -13.96 -15.16
N THR A 7 6.45 -13.24 -16.24
CA THR A 7 7.41 -12.59 -17.14
C THR A 7 7.92 -11.25 -16.60
N LEU A 8 7.16 -10.54 -15.75
CA LEU A 8 7.62 -9.32 -15.09
C LEU A 8 8.62 -9.57 -13.94
N SER A 9 8.75 -10.83 -13.48
CA SER A 9 9.66 -11.24 -12.41
C SER A 9 11.13 -11.37 -12.85
N LEU A 10 11.41 -11.42 -14.16
CA LEU A 10 12.65 -12.03 -14.67
C LEU A 10 13.71 -11.10 -15.28
N SER A 11 13.63 -9.76 -15.12
CA SER A 11 14.59 -8.87 -15.79
C SER A 11 15.16 -7.72 -14.95
N LEU A 12 15.50 -7.98 -13.68
CA LEU A 12 16.32 -7.06 -12.90
C LEU A 12 17.57 -7.75 -12.33
N SER A 13 18.44 -8.18 -13.25
CA SER A 13 19.79 -8.65 -12.93
C SER A 13 20.82 -7.74 -13.60
N LEU A 14 21.21 -6.64 -12.95
CA LEU A 14 22.46 -5.95 -13.30
C LEU A 14 23.16 -5.36 -12.06
N SER A 15 24.25 -6.05 -11.74
CA SER A 15 25.34 -5.82 -10.80
C SER A 15 25.64 -4.38 -10.34
N LEU A 16 25.42 -4.14 -9.04
CA LEU A 16 26.31 -3.40 -8.14
C LEU A 16 26.06 -3.95 -6.72
N SER A 17 27.08 -4.57 -6.13
CA SER A 17 27.00 -5.58 -5.06
C SER A 17 26.19 -5.20 -3.81
N HIS A 18 26.10 -3.93 -3.43
CA HIS A 18 25.25 -3.48 -2.32
C HIS A 18 23.81 -3.15 -2.73
N HIS A 19 23.59 -2.52 -3.90
CA HIS A 19 22.25 -2.19 -4.39
C HIS A 19 21.49 -3.44 -4.85
N SER A 20 22.19 -4.42 -5.42
CA SER A 20 21.58 -5.66 -5.93
C SER A 20 21.01 -6.53 -4.79
N LEU A 21 21.66 -6.56 -3.62
CA LEU A 21 21.17 -7.26 -2.44
C LEU A 21 19.94 -6.57 -1.85
N THR A 22 19.96 -5.24 -1.72
CA THR A 22 18.81 -4.47 -1.22
C THR A 22 17.60 -4.65 -2.13
N VAL A 23 17.75 -4.55 -3.45
CA VAL A 23 16.66 -4.75 -4.41
C VAL A 23 16.10 -6.17 -4.33
N SER A 24 16.95 -7.19 -4.23
CA SER A 24 16.52 -8.60 -4.10
C SER A 24 15.73 -8.86 -2.80
N VAL A 25 16.18 -8.31 -1.67
CA VAL A 25 15.49 -8.45 -0.38
C VAL A 25 14.17 -7.67 -0.37
N THR A 26 14.16 -6.44 -0.88
CA THR A 26 12.93 -5.62 -0.98
C THR A 26 11.89 -6.32 -1.87
N ASN A 27 12.31 -6.92 -2.99
CA ASN A 27 11.42 -7.64 -3.89
C ASN A 27 10.81 -8.90 -3.23
N ARG A 28 11.59 -9.65 -2.43
CA ARG A 28 11.05 -10.79 -1.65
C ARG A 28 10.02 -10.37 -0.60
N VAL A 29 10.24 -9.26 0.10
CA VAL A 29 9.29 -8.75 1.10
C VAL A 29 8.01 -8.25 0.44
N LEU A 30 8.10 -7.61 -0.72
CA LEU A 30 6.94 -7.14 -1.47
C LEU A 30 6.10 -8.29 -2.01
N LEU A 31 6.73 -9.29 -2.63
CA LEU A 31 6.04 -10.49 -3.12
C LEU A 31 5.36 -11.25 -1.98
N PHE A 32 5.98 -11.33 -0.80
CA PHE A 32 5.36 -11.93 0.38
C PHE A 32 4.15 -11.14 0.88
N ARG A 33 4.23 -9.81 0.94
CA ARG A 33 3.09 -8.98 1.34
C ARG A 33 1.97 -9.02 0.31
N PHE A 34 2.31 -9.12 -0.97
CA PHE A 34 1.36 -9.27 -2.07
C PHE A 34 0.64 -10.62 -1.99
N SER A 35 1.37 -11.72 -1.76
CA SER A 35 0.77 -13.05 -1.61
C SER A 35 -0.10 -13.18 -0.35
N GLN A 36 0.18 -12.38 0.69
CA GLN A 36 -0.68 -12.26 1.86
C GLN A 36 -1.89 -11.32 1.67
N GLY A 37 -2.02 -10.67 0.51
CA GLY A 37 -3.08 -9.68 0.25
C GLY A 37 -2.94 -8.38 1.05
N LEU A 38 -1.76 -8.13 1.66
CA LEU A 38 -1.49 -6.91 2.43
C LEU A 38 -1.21 -5.71 1.53
N VAL A 39 -0.75 -5.96 0.30
CA VAL A 39 -0.52 -4.95 -0.73
C VAL A 39 -1.07 -5.45 -2.06
N ASN A 40 -1.54 -4.53 -2.90
CA ASN A 40 -2.10 -4.84 -4.21
C ASN A 40 -1.14 -4.44 -5.34
N GLU A 41 -1.55 -4.64 -6.59
CA GLU A 41 -0.74 -4.33 -7.78
C GLU A 41 -0.39 -2.83 -7.87
N GLN A 42 -1.26 -1.96 -7.35
CA GLN A 42 -1.02 -0.51 -7.34
C GLN A 42 0.14 -0.13 -6.42
N PHE A 43 0.28 -0.82 -5.28
CA PHE A 43 1.42 -0.65 -4.39
C PHE A 43 2.73 -1.10 -5.08
N VAL A 44 2.70 -2.20 -5.84
CA VAL A 44 3.86 -2.67 -6.62
C VAL A 44 4.24 -1.65 -7.70
N TYR A 45 3.27 -1.05 -8.37
CA TYR A 45 3.50 0.05 -9.31
C TYR A 45 4.13 1.28 -8.65
N LEU A 46 3.66 1.67 -7.46
CA LEU A 46 4.25 2.78 -6.70
C LEU A 46 5.68 2.47 -6.26
N GLU A 47 6.01 1.23 -5.90
CA GLU A 47 7.39 0.85 -5.57
C GLU A 47 8.30 0.97 -6.80
N THR A 48 7.87 0.45 -7.96
CA THR A 48 8.67 0.55 -9.19
C THR A 48 8.85 1.99 -9.66
N SER A 49 7.91 2.89 -9.33
CA SER A 49 8.05 4.33 -9.62
C SER A 49 9.24 5.01 -8.93
N ARG A 50 9.79 4.41 -7.85
CA ARG A 50 11.00 4.90 -7.17
C ARG A 50 12.26 4.81 -8.03
N LEU A 51 12.23 3.99 -9.08
CA LEU A 51 13.29 3.90 -10.09
C LEU A 51 13.38 5.16 -10.94
N HIS A 52 12.30 5.96 -11.00
CA HIS A 52 12.29 7.23 -11.71
C HIS A 52 12.85 8.37 -10.82
N PRO A 53 13.87 9.14 -11.26
CA PRO A 53 14.56 10.14 -10.43
C PRO A 53 13.60 11.18 -9.82
N LEU A 54 12.59 11.61 -10.58
CA LEU A 54 11.59 12.59 -10.15
C LEU A 54 10.51 12.04 -9.19
N ARG A 55 10.46 10.72 -8.99
CA ARG A 55 9.40 10.05 -8.20
C ARG A 55 9.95 9.19 -7.06
N ARG A 56 11.23 9.35 -6.69
CA ARG A 56 11.86 8.61 -5.58
C ARG A 56 11.05 8.63 -4.27
N ASP A 57 10.43 9.77 -3.97
CA ASP A 57 9.64 9.97 -2.74
C ASP A 57 8.14 9.74 -2.92
N ALA A 58 7.69 9.37 -4.13
CA ALA A 58 6.26 9.22 -4.42
C ALA A 58 5.61 8.15 -3.55
N LEU A 59 6.28 6.98 -3.41
CA LEU A 59 5.81 5.93 -2.52
C LEU A 59 5.75 6.39 -1.07
N LEU A 60 6.84 7.01 -0.57
CA LEU A 60 6.91 7.46 0.81
C LEU A 60 5.77 8.44 1.12
N ARG A 61 5.55 9.43 0.23
CA ARG A 61 4.45 10.40 0.37
C ARG A 61 3.08 9.72 0.33
N ALA A 62 2.85 8.78 -0.59
CA ALA A 62 1.59 8.05 -0.69
C ALA A 62 1.30 7.26 0.59
N VAL A 63 2.30 6.53 1.11
CA VAL A 63 2.19 5.79 2.37
C VAL A 63 1.93 6.72 3.55
N THR A 64 2.65 7.84 3.66
CA THR A 64 2.44 8.82 4.74
C THR A 64 1.02 9.39 4.71
N VAL A 65 0.52 9.81 3.55
CA VAL A 65 -0.84 10.36 3.41
C VAL A 65 -1.90 9.32 3.75
N TYR A 66 -1.71 8.07 3.29
CA TYR A 66 -2.60 6.96 3.64
C TYR A 66 -2.60 6.71 5.15
N THR A 67 -1.44 6.59 5.79
CA THR A 67 -1.34 6.35 7.24
C THR A 67 -2.00 7.45 8.06
N LEU A 68 -1.76 8.73 7.73
CA LEU A 68 -2.38 9.86 8.42
C LEU A 68 -3.90 9.85 8.26
N SER A 69 -4.38 9.62 7.03
CA SER A 69 -5.81 9.56 6.72
C SER A 69 -6.50 8.41 7.46
N SER A 70 -5.92 7.22 7.42
CA SER A 70 -6.47 6.03 8.08
C SER A 70 -6.49 6.20 9.59
N LYS A 71 -5.44 6.76 10.19
CA LYS A 71 -5.41 7.06 11.63
C LYS A 71 -6.55 8.01 12.03
N SER A 72 -6.77 9.06 11.25
CA SER A 72 -7.88 10.00 11.49
C SER A 72 -9.25 9.32 11.37
N LEU A 73 -9.44 8.46 10.35
CA LEU A 73 -10.70 7.74 10.15
C LEU A 73 -10.96 6.72 11.25
N PHE A 74 -9.96 5.92 11.63
CA PHE A 74 -10.08 4.99 12.75
C PHE A 74 -10.42 5.72 14.05
N SER A 75 -9.73 6.83 14.34
CA SER A 75 -10.05 7.63 15.52
C SER A 75 -11.49 8.15 15.50
N ALA A 76 -11.99 8.61 14.34
CA ALA A 76 -13.37 9.07 14.22
C ALA A 76 -14.38 7.92 14.41
N ILE A 77 -14.11 6.74 13.86
CA ILE A 77 -14.96 5.55 14.04
C ILE A 77 -14.97 5.14 15.52
N THR A 78 -13.81 5.07 16.17
CA THR A 78 -13.70 4.72 17.59
C THR A 78 -14.49 5.70 18.46
N ILE A 79 -14.35 7.01 18.24
CA ILE A 79 -15.10 8.03 18.98
C ILE A 79 -16.61 7.84 18.83
N GLN A 80 -17.11 7.48 17.64
CA GLN A 80 -18.54 7.25 17.42
C GLN A 80 -19.03 5.97 18.11
N LEU A 81 -18.22 4.92 18.12
CA LEU A 81 -18.56 3.64 18.76
C LEU A 81 -18.53 3.70 20.29
N GLU A 82 -17.74 4.61 20.87
CA GLU A 82 -17.62 4.80 22.33
C GLU A 82 -18.74 5.68 22.93
N GLN A 83 -19.65 6.22 22.11
CA GLN A 83 -20.77 7.01 22.60
C GLN A 83 -21.82 6.13 23.30
N GLN A 84 -22.48 6.67 24.33
CA GLN A 84 -23.60 5.99 25.01
C GLN A 84 -24.75 5.62 24.08
N GLN A 85 -24.96 6.43 23.03
CA GLN A 85 -25.84 6.12 21.90
C GLN A 85 -25.02 6.20 20.64
N VAL A 86 -24.84 5.06 19.98
CA VAL A 86 -24.04 4.96 18.75
C VAL A 86 -24.87 5.43 17.56
N ASP A 87 -24.36 6.43 16.84
CA ASP A 87 -24.88 6.82 15.53
C ASP A 87 -24.37 5.85 14.45
N PHE A 88 -25.16 4.81 14.18
CA PHE A 88 -24.82 3.78 13.19
C PHE A 88 -24.79 4.31 11.75
N GLU A 89 -25.55 5.36 11.44
CA GLU A 89 -25.53 5.99 10.12
C GLU A 89 -24.17 6.65 9.90
N ARG A 90 -23.71 7.41 10.90
CA ARG A 90 -22.39 8.04 10.85
C ARG A 90 -21.23 7.04 10.82
N VAL A 91 -21.33 5.94 11.56
CA VAL A 91 -20.32 4.85 11.51
C VAL A 91 -20.27 4.21 10.11
N SER A 92 -21.43 3.99 9.49
CA SER A 92 -21.53 3.44 8.13
C SER A 92 -20.89 4.36 7.09
N GLU A 93 -21.13 5.67 7.17
CA GLU A 93 -20.49 6.66 6.31
C GLU A 93 -18.96 6.63 6.44
N LEU A 94 -18.44 6.64 7.67
CA LEU A 94 -17.00 6.62 7.94
C LEU A 94 -16.35 5.31 7.45
N ALA A 95 -17.04 4.17 7.61
CA ALA A 95 -16.58 2.87 7.11
C ALA A 95 -16.54 2.84 5.56
N ARG A 96 -17.55 3.43 4.91
CA ARG A 96 -17.59 3.54 3.45
C ARG A 96 -16.46 4.43 2.92
N ASP A 97 -16.19 5.55 3.59
CA ASP A 97 -15.08 6.44 3.27
C ASP A 97 -13.73 5.75 3.42
N LEU A 98 -13.56 4.92 4.46
CA LEU A 98 -12.36 4.10 4.64
C LEU A 98 -12.22 3.09 3.49
N TYR A 99 -13.29 2.36 3.15
CA TYR A 99 -13.27 1.38 2.06
C TYR A 99 -12.94 2.02 0.71
N ALA A 100 -13.55 3.17 0.40
CA ALA A 100 -13.31 3.90 -0.85
C ALA A 100 -11.86 4.39 -1.00
N ARG A 101 -11.16 4.63 0.12
CA ARG A 101 -9.74 5.04 0.13
C ARG A 101 -8.77 3.86 0.08
N SER A 102 -9.16 2.70 0.59
CA SER A 102 -8.35 1.48 0.59
C SER A 102 -8.47 0.66 -0.69
N SER A 103 -9.50 0.91 -1.50
CA SER A 103 -9.78 0.23 -2.78
C SER A 103 -9.30 0.99 -4.02
N ARG A 104 -8.73 2.20 -3.84
CA ARG A 104 -8.16 3.04 -4.91
C ARG A 104 -6.65 2.92 -4.96
#